data_AF-A0A7S1UK36-F1
#
_entry.id   AF-A0A7S1UK36-F1
#
_cell.length_a   1.000
_cell.length_b   1.000
_cell.length_c   1.000
_cell.angle_alpha   90.00
_cell.angle_beta   90.00
_cell.angle_gamma   90.00
#
_symmetry.space_group_name_H-M   'P 1'
#
loop_
_entity.id
_entity.type
_entity.pdbx_description
1 polymer ?
#
loop_
_entity_poly.entity_id
_entity_poly.type
_entity_poly.pdbx_seq_one_letter_code
_entity_poly.pdbx_strand_id
1 'polypeptide(L)'
;GDAAAPAAAAAPAINPRDFAPEVDLHAALKDSDFKSKINEAKWSEKVAALNIAILALGSVPKLKEADYDGFLDKVFPLVSHSHFQVSAHAMRLLALMAEGMGAGFRPYATKTARLYLAQLNNKKVLAAAKESFHKLYCNSAGLEGFGAVADDLKGCMEGKKRLSAVHGREAVLGIVADCLTEASPSVPKREAEDTVEELARIAISQIGDRDPKIRAAATAMLVAVATPSPRLSQGPKLQRLVQAIQGDFPRVHKVVTEAMSGAPAVAAPAAAPTAAPSESKRPASSAS
;
A
#
# COMPACT_ATOMS: atom_id res chain seq x y z
N GLY A 1 4.30 -35.41 -28.69
CA GLY A 1 4.15 -35.19 -27.25
C GLY A 1 5.35 -34.42 -26.80
N ASP A 2 5.22 -33.10 -26.69
CA ASP A 2 6.30 -32.23 -26.23
C ASP A 2 6.29 -32.19 -24.71
N ALA A 3 7.39 -32.66 -24.12
CA ALA A 3 7.62 -32.62 -22.68
C ALA A 3 7.99 -31.18 -22.30
N ALA A 4 7.12 -30.53 -21.52
CA ALA A 4 7.38 -29.23 -20.93
C ALA A 4 8.60 -29.32 -20.00
N ALA A 5 9.59 -28.45 -20.23
CA ALA A 5 10.75 -28.31 -19.37
C ALA A 5 10.32 -27.92 -17.94
N PRO A 6 10.95 -28.48 -16.89
CA PRO A 6 10.64 -28.12 -15.52
C PRO A 6 11.04 -26.66 -15.27
N ALA A 7 10.08 -25.84 -14.87
CA ALA A 7 10.32 -24.47 -14.44
C ALA A 7 11.36 -24.47 -13.32
N ALA A 8 12.48 -23.77 -13.53
CA ALA A 8 13.54 -23.62 -12.54
C ALA A 8 12.95 -23.07 -11.23
N ALA A 9 13.08 -23.81 -10.15
CA ALA A 9 12.65 -23.38 -8.83
C ALA A 9 13.42 -22.11 -8.45
N ALA A 10 12.73 -20.98 -8.35
CA ALA A 10 13.32 -19.72 -7.91
C ALA A 10 13.99 -19.92 -6.55
N ALA A 11 15.25 -19.48 -6.44
CA ALA A 11 16.00 -19.51 -5.18
C ALA A 11 15.19 -18.84 -4.06
N PRO A 12 15.20 -19.37 -2.83
CA PRO A 12 14.46 -18.77 -1.72
C PRO A 12 14.96 -17.34 -1.51
N ALA A 13 14.06 -16.37 -1.64
CA ALA A 13 14.36 -14.97 -1.39
C ALA A 13 14.78 -14.82 0.08
N ILE A 14 16.04 -14.44 0.31
CA ILE A 14 16.60 -14.23 1.64
C ILE A 14 15.85 -13.07 2.29
N ASN A 15 15.19 -13.32 3.43
CA ASN A 15 14.53 -12.28 4.20
C ASN A 15 15.55 -11.61 5.14
N PRO A 16 15.84 -10.30 5.00
CA PRO A 16 16.80 -9.59 5.85
C PRO A 16 16.49 -9.69 7.35
N ARG A 17 15.20 -9.83 7.70
CA ARG A 17 14.74 -9.99 9.09
C ARG A 17 15.28 -11.23 9.76
N ASP A 18 15.55 -12.30 9.01
CA ASP A 18 15.99 -13.57 9.58
C ASP A 18 17.35 -13.44 10.28
N PHE A 19 18.14 -12.43 9.88
CA PHE A 19 19.46 -12.11 10.43
C PHE A 19 19.46 -10.92 11.40
N ALA A 20 18.32 -10.23 11.55
CA ALA A 20 18.22 -9.10 12.46
C ALA A 20 18.20 -9.59 13.93
N PRO A 21 18.84 -8.87 14.87
CA PRO A 21 18.74 -9.18 16.28
C PRO A 21 17.30 -8.98 16.74
N GLU A 22 16.86 -9.86 17.64
CA GLU A 22 15.53 -9.78 18.22
C GLU A 22 15.42 -8.57 19.17
N VAL A 23 14.33 -7.83 19.07
CA VAL A 23 14.05 -6.61 19.84
C VAL A 23 12.93 -6.87 20.84
N ASP A 24 13.24 -6.78 22.13
CA ASP A 24 12.24 -6.74 23.20
C ASP A 24 11.77 -5.28 23.40
N LEU A 25 10.73 -4.90 22.67
CA LEU A 25 10.20 -3.54 22.71
C LEU A 25 9.69 -3.14 24.11
N HIS A 26 9.14 -4.07 24.89
CA HIS A 26 8.66 -3.75 26.25
C HIS A 26 9.82 -3.41 27.18
N ALA A 27 10.90 -4.20 27.12
CA ALA A 27 12.12 -3.90 27.87
C ALA A 27 12.74 -2.57 27.43
N ALA A 28 12.85 -2.33 26.11
CA ALA A 28 13.43 -1.10 25.56
C ALA A 28 12.64 0.15 25.98
N LEU A 29 11.31 0.05 26.10
CA LEU A 29 10.47 1.19 26.47
C LEU A 29 10.35 1.40 27.99
N LYS A 30 10.60 0.38 28.80
CA LYS A 30 10.45 0.43 30.27
C LYS A 30 11.31 1.53 30.90
N ASP A 31 12.54 1.66 30.43
CA ASP A 31 13.53 2.62 30.96
C ASP A 31 13.56 3.94 30.17
N SER A 32 12.54 4.19 29.35
CA SER A 32 12.44 5.36 28.47
C SER A 32 11.33 6.33 28.88
N ASP A 33 11.38 7.55 28.35
CA ASP A 33 10.33 8.55 28.51
C ASP A 33 9.07 8.28 27.67
N PHE A 34 8.96 7.14 27.00
CA PHE A 34 7.81 6.84 26.15
C PHE A 34 6.47 6.98 26.89
N LYS A 35 6.37 6.37 28.07
CA LYS A 35 5.11 6.29 28.83
C LYS A 35 4.67 7.64 29.37
N SER A 36 5.59 8.51 29.78
CA SER A 36 5.26 9.87 30.21
C SER A 36 4.83 10.72 29.01
N LYS A 37 5.67 10.76 27.96
CA LYS A 37 5.47 11.63 26.79
C LYS A 37 4.26 11.27 25.93
N ILE A 38 3.90 10.00 25.78
CA ILE A 38 2.76 9.60 24.93
C ILE A 38 1.43 10.11 25.48
N ASN A 39 1.33 10.32 26.80
CA ASN A 39 0.13 10.79 27.49
C ASN A 39 0.03 12.32 27.56
N GLU A 40 1.10 13.04 27.23
CA GLU A 40 1.09 14.51 27.23
C GLU A 40 0.08 15.09 26.25
N ALA A 41 -0.51 16.23 26.59
CA ALA A 41 -1.46 16.92 25.71
C ALA A 41 -0.77 17.53 24.47
N LYS A 42 0.50 17.92 24.64
CA LYS A 42 1.29 18.58 23.61
C LYS A 42 1.70 17.60 22.51
N TRP A 43 1.27 17.88 21.28
CA TRP A 43 1.48 16.98 20.14
C TRP A 43 2.96 16.65 19.89
N SER A 44 3.87 17.57 20.16
CA SER A 44 5.31 17.35 19.92
C SER A 44 5.91 16.37 20.92
N GLU A 45 5.38 16.31 22.14
CA GLU A 45 5.78 15.28 23.12
C GLU A 45 5.30 13.91 22.67
N LYS A 46 4.07 13.81 22.11
CA LYS A 46 3.59 12.56 21.50
C LYS A 46 4.46 12.12 20.32
N VAL A 47 4.91 13.04 19.46
CA VAL A 47 5.84 12.73 18.37
C VAL A 47 7.18 12.24 18.94
N ALA A 48 7.71 12.88 19.98
CA ALA A 48 8.93 12.43 20.64
C ALA A 48 8.77 11.01 21.22
N ALA A 49 7.63 10.71 21.86
CA ALA A 49 7.32 9.36 22.34
C ALA A 49 7.30 8.34 21.20
N LEU A 50 6.58 8.62 20.11
CA LEU A 50 6.53 7.72 18.95
C LEU A 50 7.91 7.50 18.34
N ASN A 51 8.76 8.53 18.30
CA ASN A 51 10.13 8.42 17.82
C ASN A 51 11.01 7.55 18.73
N ILE A 52 10.84 7.60 20.06
CA ILE A 52 11.53 6.68 20.98
C ILE A 52 11.22 5.22 20.60
N ALA A 53 9.95 4.89 20.36
CA ALA A 53 9.55 3.54 19.96
C ALA A 53 10.07 3.15 18.56
N ILE A 54 10.01 4.07 17.59
CA ILE A 54 10.54 3.83 16.23
C ILE A 54 12.05 3.56 16.27
N LEU A 55 12.80 4.34 17.06
CA LEU A 55 14.24 4.17 17.21
C LEU A 55 14.59 2.86 17.92
N ALA A 56 13.81 2.46 18.92
CA ALA A 56 13.98 1.18 19.62
C ALA A 56 13.79 -0.03 18.68
N LEU A 57 12.87 0.06 17.71
CA LEU A 57 12.64 -0.98 16.71
C LEU A 57 13.75 -1.09 15.66
N GLY A 58 14.40 0.03 15.33
CA GLY A 58 15.41 0.09 14.28
C GLY A 58 14.82 0.02 12.86
N SER A 59 15.69 -0.15 11.85
CA SER A 59 15.32 -0.10 10.43
C SER A 59 14.82 -1.43 9.85
N VAL A 60 15.24 -2.56 10.41
CA VAL A 60 14.84 -3.91 10.00
C VAL A 60 14.44 -4.67 11.27
N PRO A 61 13.23 -4.41 11.80
CA PRO A 61 12.85 -4.92 13.11
C PRO A 61 12.59 -6.43 13.07
N LYS A 62 12.98 -7.14 14.13
CA LYS A 62 12.52 -8.50 14.45
C LYS A 62 12.00 -8.46 15.88
N LEU A 63 10.70 -8.32 16.08
CA LEU A 63 10.14 -8.19 17.43
C LEU A 63 10.12 -9.56 18.11
N LYS A 64 10.42 -9.55 19.41
CA LYS A 64 10.19 -10.70 20.27
C LYS A 64 8.69 -11.01 20.36
N GLU A 65 8.35 -12.30 20.36
CA GLU A 65 6.97 -12.71 20.58
C GLU A 65 6.50 -12.30 21.99
N ALA A 66 5.51 -11.43 22.05
CA ALA A 66 4.93 -10.90 23.28
C ALA A 66 3.51 -10.41 23.03
N ASP A 67 2.77 -10.15 24.12
CA ASP A 67 1.49 -9.45 24.05
C ASP A 67 1.72 -7.95 23.82
N TYR A 68 1.23 -7.43 22.70
CA TYR A 68 1.32 -6.03 22.32
C TYR A 68 -0.02 -5.28 22.37
N ASP A 69 -1.11 -5.91 22.85
CA ASP A 69 -2.46 -5.33 22.82
C ASP A 69 -2.51 -3.98 23.53
N GLY A 70 -2.03 -3.92 24.78
CA GLY A 70 -2.01 -2.69 25.57
C GLY A 70 -1.10 -1.59 25.02
N PHE A 71 -0.12 -1.95 24.18
CA PHE A 71 0.71 -0.98 23.45
C PHE A 71 -0.05 -0.46 22.22
N LEU A 72 -0.58 -1.36 21.41
CA LEU A 72 -1.31 -1.05 20.18
C LEU A 72 -2.58 -0.23 20.45
N ASP A 73 -3.29 -0.49 21.54
CA ASP A 73 -4.46 0.30 21.96
C ASP A 73 -4.14 1.76 22.25
N LYS A 74 -2.90 2.08 22.62
CA LYS A 74 -2.44 3.48 22.78
C LYS A 74 -2.05 4.11 21.45
N VAL A 75 -1.54 3.32 20.51
CA VAL A 75 -1.03 3.81 19.22
C VAL A 75 -2.16 3.98 18.19
N PHE A 76 -3.15 3.07 18.14
CA PHE A 76 -4.22 3.14 17.14
C PHE A 76 -4.98 4.48 17.12
N PRO A 77 -5.39 5.07 18.27
CA PRO A 77 -6.06 6.36 18.26
C PRO A 77 -5.20 7.49 17.67
N LEU A 78 -3.87 7.37 17.75
CA LEU A 78 -2.94 8.38 17.28
C LEU A 78 -2.86 8.45 15.76
N VAL A 79 -3.25 7.39 15.03
CA VAL A 79 -3.35 7.41 13.56
C VAL A 79 -4.35 8.46 13.06
N SER A 80 -5.39 8.73 13.84
CA SER A 80 -6.40 9.77 13.53
C SER A 80 -6.24 11.03 14.39
N HIS A 81 -5.05 11.26 14.96
CA HIS A 81 -4.77 12.44 15.76
C HIS A 81 -4.92 13.73 14.93
N SER A 82 -5.39 14.81 15.56
CA SER A 82 -5.63 16.11 14.91
C SER A 82 -4.37 16.71 14.28
N HIS A 83 -3.21 16.50 14.92
CA HIS A 83 -1.91 16.90 14.40
C HIS A 83 -1.32 15.85 13.45
N PHE A 84 -1.08 16.24 12.20
CA PHE A 84 -0.64 15.33 11.12
C PHE A 84 0.69 14.62 11.41
N GLN A 85 1.63 15.24 12.12
CA GLN A 85 2.90 14.59 12.45
C GLN A 85 2.71 13.43 13.43
N VAL A 86 1.77 13.55 14.39
CA VAL A 86 1.46 12.45 15.32
C VAL A 86 0.87 11.28 14.53
N SER A 87 -0.07 11.55 13.63
CA SER A 87 -0.67 10.57 12.72
C SER A 87 0.39 9.86 11.85
N ALA A 88 1.27 10.62 11.18
CA ALA A 88 2.31 10.06 10.33
C ALA A 88 3.30 9.16 11.11
N HIS A 89 3.73 9.57 12.31
CA HIS A 89 4.62 8.76 13.14
C HIS A 89 3.91 7.52 13.70
N ALA A 90 2.64 7.61 14.07
CA ALA A 90 1.86 6.47 14.52
C ALA A 90 1.68 5.43 13.41
N MET A 91 1.41 5.87 12.17
CA MET A 91 1.33 4.97 11.02
C MET A 91 2.66 4.27 10.75
N ARG A 92 3.77 5.03 10.76
CA ARG A 92 5.13 4.48 10.60
C ARG A 92 5.48 3.45 11.68
N LEU A 93 5.15 3.74 12.94
CA LEU A 93 5.37 2.81 14.05
C LEU A 93 4.59 1.50 13.85
N LEU A 94 3.30 1.59 13.52
CA LEU A 94 2.47 0.40 13.24
C LEU A 94 2.98 -0.39 12.04
N ALA A 95 3.52 0.28 11.01
CA ALA A 95 4.14 -0.39 9.87
C ALA A 95 5.41 -1.16 10.25
N LEU A 96 6.26 -0.58 11.10
CA LEU A 96 7.45 -1.25 11.63
C LEU A 96 7.08 -2.42 12.56
N MET A 97 6.01 -2.28 13.34
CA MET A 97 5.48 -3.40 14.13
C MET A 97 4.98 -4.53 13.24
N ALA A 98 4.23 -4.21 12.19
CA ALA A 98 3.79 -5.18 11.20
C ALA A 98 4.99 -5.92 10.57
N GLU A 99 6.00 -5.17 10.13
CA GLU A 99 7.24 -5.71 9.60
C GLU A 99 7.96 -6.66 10.59
N GLY A 100 8.15 -6.20 11.82
CA GLY A 100 8.94 -6.97 12.78
C GLY A 100 8.20 -8.14 13.44
N MET A 101 6.87 -8.08 13.58
CA MET A 101 6.06 -9.21 14.05
C MET A 101 5.72 -10.18 12.91
N GLY A 102 5.72 -9.71 11.65
CA GLY A 102 5.30 -10.49 10.48
C GLY A 102 3.89 -11.08 10.66
N ALA A 103 3.79 -12.41 10.63
CA ALA A 103 2.51 -13.13 10.81
C ALA A 103 1.84 -12.87 12.16
N GLY A 104 2.61 -12.57 13.22
CA GLY A 104 2.06 -12.23 14.54
C GLY A 104 1.20 -10.96 14.54
N PHE A 105 1.35 -10.09 13.52
CA PHE A 105 0.56 -8.86 13.41
C PHE A 105 -0.81 -9.07 12.73
N ARG A 106 -1.07 -10.26 12.16
CA ARG A 106 -2.32 -10.55 11.42
C ARG A 106 -3.61 -10.22 12.17
N PRO A 107 -3.74 -10.48 13.50
CA PRO A 107 -4.95 -10.10 14.25
C PRO A 107 -5.28 -8.60 14.19
N TYR A 108 -4.27 -7.75 13.98
CA TYR A 108 -4.40 -6.30 13.93
C TYR A 108 -4.48 -5.74 12.50
N ALA A 109 -4.20 -6.56 11.49
CA ALA A 109 -4.00 -6.10 10.13
C ALA A 109 -5.24 -5.41 9.54
N THR A 110 -6.42 -6.01 9.69
CA THR A 110 -7.68 -5.43 9.17
C THR A 110 -8.00 -4.08 9.81
N LYS A 111 -7.89 -3.97 11.14
CA LYS A 111 -8.09 -2.71 11.87
C LYS A 111 -7.10 -1.64 11.39
N THR A 112 -5.83 -2.01 11.26
CA THR A 112 -4.74 -1.12 10.82
C THR A 112 -4.96 -0.65 9.39
N ALA A 113 -5.31 -1.55 8.47
CA ALA A 113 -5.59 -1.24 7.08
C ALA A 113 -6.74 -0.22 6.95
N ARG A 114 -7.84 -0.39 7.68
CA ARG A 114 -8.96 0.56 7.69
C ARG A 114 -8.55 1.95 8.19
N LEU A 115 -7.71 2.00 9.22
CA LEU A 115 -7.17 3.27 9.72
C LEU A 115 -6.32 3.98 8.66
N TYR A 116 -5.46 3.25 7.95
CA TYR A 116 -4.64 3.82 6.87
C TYR A 116 -5.47 4.26 5.67
N LEU A 117 -6.46 3.46 5.22
CA LEU A 117 -7.38 3.84 4.14
C LEU A 117 -8.06 5.18 4.45
N ALA A 118 -8.54 5.35 5.68
CA ALA A 118 -9.16 6.61 6.11
C ALA A 118 -8.21 7.82 6.04
N GLN A 119 -6.89 7.61 6.07
CA GLN A 119 -5.88 8.67 5.97
C GLN A 119 -5.42 8.97 4.54
N LEU A 120 -5.73 8.14 3.54
CA LEU A 120 -5.31 8.36 2.14
C LEU A 120 -5.94 9.63 1.51
N ASN A 121 -6.96 10.19 2.13
CA ASN A 121 -7.54 11.45 1.70
C ASN A 121 -6.81 12.69 2.27
N ASN A 122 -5.93 12.51 3.24
CA ASN A 122 -5.20 13.60 3.88
C ASN A 122 -3.82 13.77 3.25
N LYS A 123 -3.67 14.81 2.40
CA LYS A 123 -2.43 15.11 1.68
C LYS A 123 -1.19 15.22 2.58
N LYS A 124 -1.34 15.68 3.83
CA LYS A 124 -0.20 15.86 4.76
C LYS A 124 0.38 14.56 5.28
N VAL A 125 -0.40 13.48 5.26
CA VAL A 125 0.03 12.15 5.74
C VAL A 125 -0.05 11.09 4.66
N LEU A 126 -0.44 11.46 3.42
CA LEU A 126 -0.64 10.56 2.31
C LEU A 126 0.58 9.67 2.07
N ALA A 127 1.78 10.24 1.99
CA ALA A 127 3.01 9.49 1.78
C ALA A 127 3.23 8.43 2.87
N ALA A 128 3.07 8.82 4.15
CA ALA A 128 3.19 7.92 5.29
C ALA A 128 2.11 6.82 5.26
N ALA A 129 0.88 7.15 4.89
CA ALA A 129 -0.21 6.19 4.76
C ALA A 129 0.05 5.18 3.62
N LYS A 130 0.52 5.64 2.44
CA LYS A 130 0.90 4.77 1.31
C LYS A 130 1.98 3.77 1.73
N GLU A 131 3.09 4.28 2.28
CA GLU A 131 4.23 3.46 2.69
C GLU A 131 3.84 2.46 3.79
N SER A 132 3.08 2.93 4.79
CA SER A 132 2.67 2.09 5.92
C SER A 132 1.69 0.99 5.50
N PHE A 133 0.76 1.31 4.61
CA PHE A 133 -0.18 0.33 4.05
C PHE A 133 0.58 -0.71 3.21
N HIS A 134 1.50 -0.27 2.36
CA HIS A 134 2.33 -1.18 1.58
C HIS A 134 3.10 -2.16 2.48
N LYS A 135 3.80 -1.65 3.50
CA LYS A 135 4.52 -2.47 4.49
C LYS A 135 3.63 -3.45 5.23
N LEU A 136 2.41 -3.04 5.62
CA LEU A 136 1.46 -3.91 6.31
C LEU A 136 1.11 -5.15 5.47
N TYR A 137 0.82 -4.94 4.18
CA TYR A 137 0.40 -6.01 3.28
C TYR A 137 1.56 -6.89 2.84
N CYS A 138 2.72 -6.28 2.57
CA CYS A 138 3.90 -7.03 2.21
C CYS A 138 4.43 -7.88 3.36
N ASN A 139 4.33 -7.45 4.62
CA ASN A 139 4.96 -8.17 5.73
C ASN A 139 4.02 -9.04 6.57
N SER A 140 2.76 -8.64 6.74
CA SER A 140 1.86 -9.25 7.73
C SER A 140 0.56 -9.75 7.13
N ALA A 141 -0.21 -8.86 6.50
CA ALA A 141 -1.57 -9.15 6.08
C ALA A 141 -1.60 -10.10 4.88
N GLY A 142 -0.61 -9.99 3.98
CA GLY A 142 -0.65 -10.63 2.67
C GLY A 142 -1.84 -10.14 1.84
N LEU A 143 -2.02 -10.73 0.65
CA LEU A 143 -3.12 -10.31 -0.21
C LEU A 143 -4.48 -10.84 0.28
N GLU A 144 -4.53 -11.91 1.10
CA GLU A 144 -5.76 -12.32 1.79
C GLU A 144 -6.37 -11.19 2.64
N GLY A 145 -5.51 -10.33 3.19
CA GLY A 145 -5.94 -9.12 3.91
C GLY A 145 -6.84 -8.22 3.07
N PHE A 146 -6.69 -8.23 1.73
CA PHE A 146 -7.51 -7.40 0.84
C PHE A 146 -8.95 -7.88 0.79
N GLY A 147 -9.20 -9.18 0.91
CA GLY A 147 -10.56 -9.72 1.03
C GLY A 147 -11.30 -9.13 2.24
N ALA A 148 -10.60 -9.01 3.38
CA ALA A 148 -11.17 -8.47 4.62
C ALA A 148 -11.49 -6.96 4.57
N VAL A 149 -10.93 -6.23 3.60
CA VAL A 149 -11.17 -4.78 3.40
C VAL A 149 -11.73 -4.47 2.02
N ALA A 150 -12.21 -5.46 1.27
CA ALA A 150 -12.69 -5.25 -0.10
C ALA A 150 -13.85 -4.24 -0.17
N ASP A 151 -14.78 -4.31 0.78
CA ASP A 151 -15.89 -3.36 0.87
C ASP A 151 -15.41 -1.95 1.26
N ASP A 152 -14.37 -1.85 2.10
CA ASP A 152 -13.74 -0.56 2.41
C ASP A 152 -13.09 0.03 1.14
N LEU A 153 -12.38 -0.78 0.35
CA LEU A 153 -11.77 -0.37 -0.92
C LEU A 153 -12.83 0.09 -1.94
N LYS A 154 -13.92 -0.67 -2.10
CA LYS A 154 -15.08 -0.26 -2.93
C LYS A 154 -15.66 1.06 -2.46
N GLY A 155 -15.87 1.20 -1.15
CA GLY A 155 -16.38 2.43 -0.54
C GLY A 155 -15.48 3.65 -0.81
N CYS A 156 -14.17 3.44 -0.94
CA CYS A 156 -13.24 4.49 -1.36
C CYS A 156 -13.50 4.95 -2.79
N MET A 157 -13.78 4.01 -3.70
CA MET A 157 -13.98 4.30 -5.12
C MET A 157 -15.31 5.01 -5.41
N GLU A 158 -16.38 4.65 -4.70
CA GLU A 158 -17.73 5.20 -4.90
C GLU A 158 -17.90 6.64 -4.38
N GLY A 159 -16.88 7.21 -3.72
CA GLY A 159 -16.92 8.58 -3.18
C GLY A 159 -17.95 8.78 -2.07
N LYS A 160 -18.52 7.70 -1.52
CA LYS A 160 -19.76 7.76 -0.71
C LYS A 160 -19.64 8.35 0.69
N LYS A 161 -18.46 8.70 1.24
CA LYS A 161 -18.36 9.53 2.47
C LYS A 161 -16.97 9.93 2.98
N ARG A 162 -15.85 9.33 2.55
CA ARG A 162 -14.52 9.68 3.13
C ARG A 162 -13.34 9.73 2.16
N LEU A 163 -13.49 9.28 0.91
CA LEU A 163 -12.44 9.13 -0.11
C LEU A 163 -12.85 9.62 -1.51
N SER A 164 -13.67 10.67 -1.60
CA SER A 164 -14.11 11.24 -2.90
C SER A 164 -13.02 12.00 -3.66
N ALA A 165 -11.89 12.30 -3.02
CA ALA A 165 -10.85 13.08 -3.67
C ALA A 165 -10.06 12.22 -4.64
N VAL A 166 -9.77 12.76 -5.82
CA VAL A 166 -8.99 12.10 -6.88
C VAL A 166 -7.70 11.50 -6.31
N HIS A 167 -6.93 12.27 -5.54
CA HIS A 167 -5.66 11.79 -4.99
C HIS A 167 -5.81 10.60 -4.03
N GLY A 168 -6.93 10.50 -3.31
CA GLY A 168 -7.18 9.40 -2.40
C GLY A 168 -7.53 8.11 -3.14
N ARG A 169 -8.40 8.22 -4.16
CA ARG A 169 -8.75 7.09 -5.03
C ARG A 169 -7.54 6.58 -5.83
N GLU A 170 -6.78 7.51 -6.42
CA GLU A 170 -5.51 7.23 -7.09
C GLU A 170 -4.54 6.50 -6.16
N ALA A 171 -4.41 6.96 -4.92
CA ALA A 171 -3.52 6.33 -3.95
C ALA A 171 -3.97 4.91 -3.58
N VAL A 172 -5.26 4.66 -3.39
CA VAL A 172 -5.78 3.31 -3.11
C VAL A 172 -5.42 2.36 -4.25
N LEU A 173 -5.78 2.72 -5.49
CA LEU A 173 -5.51 1.88 -6.67
C LEU A 173 -4.00 1.62 -6.83
N GLY A 174 -3.18 2.66 -6.66
CA GLY A 174 -1.72 2.56 -6.75
C GLY A 174 -1.12 1.63 -5.70
N ILE A 175 -1.46 1.81 -4.41
CA ILE A 175 -0.89 0.95 -3.35
C ILE A 175 -1.28 -0.51 -3.56
N VAL A 176 -2.52 -0.78 -3.97
CA VAL A 176 -2.94 -2.16 -4.24
C VAL A 176 -2.13 -2.75 -5.39
N ALA A 177 -1.93 -2.00 -6.48
CA ALA A 177 -1.06 -2.41 -7.58
C ALA A 177 0.38 -2.70 -7.11
N ASP A 178 0.95 -1.81 -6.29
CA ASP A 178 2.30 -1.96 -5.72
C ASP A 178 2.37 -3.26 -4.89
N CYS A 179 1.43 -3.48 -3.97
CA CYS A 179 1.38 -4.71 -3.15
C CYS A 179 1.24 -6.01 -3.97
N LEU A 180 0.54 -5.96 -5.11
CA LEU A 180 0.33 -7.12 -5.99
C LEU A 180 1.59 -7.46 -6.80
N THR A 181 2.37 -6.44 -7.16
CA THR A 181 3.59 -6.60 -7.96
C THR A 181 4.81 -6.94 -7.12
N GLU A 182 4.88 -6.46 -5.88
CA GLU A 182 6.01 -6.74 -5.01
C GLU A 182 5.92 -8.14 -4.40
N ALA A 183 6.99 -8.92 -4.54
CA ALA A 183 7.08 -10.27 -4.00
C ALA A 183 7.64 -10.22 -2.57
N SER A 184 6.77 -10.33 -1.56
CA SER A 184 7.21 -10.64 -0.20
C SER A 184 7.52 -12.14 0.01
N PRO A 185 8.65 -12.49 0.63
CA PRO A 185 8.98 -13.88 0.97
C PRO A 185 8.11 -14.48 2.08
N SER A 186 7.33 -13.68 2.82
CA SER A 186 6.67 -14.12 4.06
C SER A 186 5.21 -14.61 3.93
N VAL A 187 4.59 -14.51 2.75
CA VAL A 187 3.16 -14.78 2.55
C VAL A 187 2.97 -16.05 1.68
N PRO A 188 2.07 -17.00 2.07
CA PRO A 188 1.83 -18.22 1.31
C PRO A 188 1.49 -17.98 -0.17
N LYS A 189 1.95 -18.87 -1.04
CA LYS A 189 1.96 -18.73 -2.52
C LYS A 189 0.62 -18.97 -3.23
N ARG A 190 -0.50 -19.10 -2.52
CA ARG A 190 -1.76 -19.40 -3.21
C ARG A 190 -2.91 -18.64 -2.59
N GLU A 191 -3.28 -17.59 -3.28
CA GLU A 191 -4.32 -16.69 -2.84
C GLU A 191 -5.66 -17.08 -3.45
N ALA A 192 -6.73 -16.66 -2.79
CA ALA A 192 -8.08 -16.94 -3.22
C ALA A 192 -8.34 -16.26 -4.57
N GLU A 193 -8.70 -17.06 -5.58
CA GLU A 193 -9.17 -16.58 -6.88
C GLU A 193 -10.28 -15.51 -6.72
N ASP A 194 -11.09 -15.62 -5.65
CA ASP A 194 -12.13 -14.67 -5.29
C ASP A 194 -11.58 -13.28 -4.91
N THR A 195 -10.44 -13.20 -4.21
CA THR A 195 -9.81 -11.90 -3.87
C THR A 195 -9.26 -11.24 -5.13
N VAL A 196 -8.59 -12.00 -5.99
CA VAL A 196 -8.07 -11.53 -7.28
C VAL A 196 -9.22 -11.03 -8.17
N GLU A 197 -10.31 -11.80 -8.24
CA GLU A 197 -11.52 -11.43 -8.95
C GLU A 197 -12.13 -10.12 -8.43
N GLU A 198 -12.23 -9.97 -7.10
CA GLU A 198 -12.79 -8.78 -6.48
C GLU A 198 -11.94 -7.53 -6.73
N LEU A 199 -10.61 -7.64 -6.61
CA LEU A 199 -9.68 -6.56 -6.95
C LEU A 199 -9.81 -6.17 -8.44
N ALA A 200 -9.91 -7.15 -9.34
CA ALA A 200 -10.15 -6.87 -10.76
C ALA A 200 -11.46 -6.11 -11.00
N ARG A 201 -12.56 -6.50 -10.32
CA ARG A 201 -13.85 -5.79 -10.42
C ARG A 201 -13.75 -4.35 -9.93
N ILE A 202 -13.05 -4.11 -8.81
CA ILE A 202 -12.80 -2.76 -8.30
C ILE A 202 -12.07 -1.94 -9.37
N ALA A 203 -10.98 -2.46 -9.94
CA ALA A 203 -10.23 -1.76 -10.98
C ALA A 203 -11.07 -1.48 -12.23
N ILE A 204 -11.80 -2.49 -12.74
CA ILE A 204 -12.69 -2.35 -13.91
C ILE A 204 -13.77 -1.28 -13.68
N SER A 205 -14.31 -1.15 -12.46
CA SER A 205 -15.28 -0.08 -12.17
C SER A 205 -14.72 1.34 -12.34
N GLN A 206 -13.39 1.49 -12.33
CA GLN A 206 -12.68 2.77 -12.35
C GLN A 206 -11.97 3.09 -13.68
N ILE A 207 -11.86 2.13 -14.62
CA ILE A 207 -11.20 2.40 -15.93
C ILE A 207 -11.99 3.39 -16.81
N GLY A 208 -13.27 3.59 -16.52
CA GLY A 208 -14.14 4.59 -17.15
C GLY A 208 -14.30 5.89 -16.36
N ASP A 209 -13.51 6.11 -15.29
CA ASP A 209 -13.64 7.33 -14.47
C ASP A 209 -13.41 8.61 -15.29
N ARG A 210 -14.02 9.72 -14.88
CA ARG A 210 -13.88 11.02 -15.56
C ARG A 210 -12.44 11.54 -15.48
N ASP A 211 -11.74 11.28 -14.38
CA ASP A 211 -10.37 11.75 -14.16
C ASP A 211 -9.34 10.80 -14.80
N PRO A 212 -8.43 11.31 -15.66
CA PRO A 212 -7.42 10.50 -16.32
C PRO A 212 -6.45 9.79 -15.37
N LYS A 213 -6.16 10.36 -14.19
CA LYS A 213 -5.26 9.73 -13.20
C LYS A 213 -5.87 8.49 -12.59
N ILE A 214 -7.19 8.53 -12.33
CA ILE A 214 -7.93 7.38 -11.83
C ILE A 214 -7.96 6.27 -12.87
N ARG A 215 -8.25 6.59 -14.14
CA ARG A 215 -8.22 5.59 -15.22
C ARG A 215 -6.85 4.94 -15.37
N ALA A 216 -5.78 5.74 -15.30
CA ALA A 216 -4.41 5.25 -15.38
C ALA A 216 -4.07 4.32 -14.19
N ALA A 217 -4.38 4.73 -12.96
CA ALA A 217 -4.14 3.92 -11.77
C ALA A 217 -4.98 2.63 -11.76
N ALA A 218 -6.24 2.69 -12.21
CA ALA A 218 -7.12 1.54 -12.36
C ALA A 218 -6.58 0.54 -13.41
N THR A 219 -6.10 1.06 -14.54
CA THR A 219 -5.46 0.23 -15.57
C THR A 219 -4.19 -0.43 -15.03
N ALA A 220 -3.35 0.31 -14.31
CA ALA A 220 -2.14 -0.24 -13.69
C ALA A 220 -2.45 -1.34 -12.66
N MET A 221 -3.47 -1.13 -11.81
CA MET A 221 -3.92 -2.15 -10.87
C MET A 221 -4.47 -3.39 -11.59
N LEU A 222 -5.27 -3.23 -12.66
CA LEU A 222 -5.79 -4.36 -13.42
C LEU A 222 -4.67 -5.15 -14.11
N VAL A 223 -3.65 -4.45 -14.63
CA VAL A 223 -2.42 -5.07 -15.16
C VAL A 223 -1.68 -5.84 -14.07
N ALA A 224 -1.52 -5.28 -12.87
CA ALA A 224 -0.88 -5.94 -11.75
C ALA A 224 -1.62 -7.24 -11.35
N VAL A 225 -2.95 -7.21 -11.31
CA VAL A 225 -3.80 -8.38 -11.05
C VAL A 225 -3.65 -9.44 -12.15
N ALA A 226 -3.54 -9.02 -13.42
CA ALA A 226 -3.52 -9.90 -14.58
C ALA A 226 -2.12 -10.44 -14.93
N THR A 227 -1.06 -9.83 -14.39
CA THR A 227 0.31 -10.27 -14.64
C THR A 227 0.55 -11.61 -13.95
N PRO A 228 1.04 -12.65 -14.67
CA PRO A 228 1.36 -13.93 -14.06
C PRO A 228 2.38 -13.77 -12.93
N SER A 229 2.03 -14.22 -11.73
CA SER A 229 2.93 -14.21 -10.59
C SER A 229 2.76 -15.50 -9.78
N PRO A 230 3.78 -15.95 -9.03
CA PRO A 230 3.64 -17.10 -8.14
C PRO A 230 2.60 -16.94 -7.04
N ARG A 231 2.01 -15.74 -6.87
CA ARG A 231 1.04 -15.39 -5.82
C ARG A 231 -0.39 -15.40 -6.33
N LEU A 232 -0.58 -14.95 -7.58
CA LEU A 232 -1.88 -14.69 -8.18
C LEU A 232 -2.29 -15.83 -9.11
N SER A 233 -3.45 -16.41 -8.82
CA SER A 233 -4.07 -17.39 -9.71
C SER A 233 -4.75 -16.67 -10.90
N GLN A 234 -4.27 -16.90 -12.12
CA GLN A 234 -4.89 -16.41 -13.36
C GLN A 234 -6.08 -17.30 -13.79
N GLY A 235 -7.05 -17.44 -12.88
CA GLY A 235 -8.20 -18.34 -13.04
C GLY A 235 -9.18 -17.94 -14.15
N PRO A 236 -10.09 -18.85 -14.54
CA PRO A 236 -11.08 -18.61 -15.59
C PRO A 236 -12.00 -17.42 -15.28
N LYS A 237 -12.22 -17.09 -14.00
CA LYS A 237 -13.04 -15.93 -13.63
C LYS A 237 -12.39 -14.61 -14.04
N LEU A 238 -11.09 -14.46 -13.78
CA LEU A 238 -10.33 -13.28 -14.18
C LEU A 238 -10.30 -13.14 -15.70
N GLN A 239 -10.09 -14.24 -16.43
CA GLN A 239 -10.15 -14.24 -17.89
C GLN A 239 -11.50 -13.73 -18.42
N ARG A 240 -12.62 -14.17 -17.83
CA ARG A 240 -13.97 -13.68 -18.22
C ARG A 240 -14.13 -12.19 -17.98
N LEU A 241 -13.63 -11.68 -16.84
CA LEU A 241 -13.67 -10.25 -16.53
C LEU A 241 -12.85 -9.43 -17.54
N VAL A 242 -11.64 -9.90 -17.88
CA VAL A 242 -10.81 -9.24 -18.90
C VAL A 242 -11.51 -9.28 -20.26
N GLN A 243 -12.10 -10.40 -20.68
CA GLN A 243 -12.83 -10.44 -21.95
C GLN A 243 -14.06 -9.53 -21.98
N ALA A 244 -14.76 -9.37 -20.84
CA ALA A 244 -15.94 -8.52 -20.76
C ALA A 244 -15.64 -7.04 -21.07
N ILE A 245 -14.41 -6.56 -20.80
CA ILE A 245 -14.03 -5.16 -21.08
C ILE A 245 -13.58 -4.92 -22.53
N GLN A 246 -13.53 -5.95 -23.39
CA GLN A 246 -13.09 -5.81 -24.78
C GLN A 246 -13.94 -4.83 -25.59
N GLY A 247 -15.26 -4.85 -25.37
CA GLY A 247 -16.19 -3.97 -26.09
C GLY A 247 -16.07 -2.51 -25.68
N ASP A 248 -16.15 -2.26 -24.37
CA ASP A 248 -16.22 -0.89 -23.83
C ASP A 248 -14.84 -0.21 -23.73
N PHE A 249 -13.78 -1.00 -23.50
CA PHE A 249 -12.42 -0.50 -23.24
C PHE A 249 -11.35 -1.27 -24.03
N PRO A 250 -11.40 -1.28 -25.38
CA PRO A 250 -10.53 -2.12 -26.21
C PRO A 250 -9.03 -1.85 -26.02
N ARG A 251 -8.65 -0.60 -25.70
CA ARG A 251 -7.26 -0.24 -25.41
C ARG A 251 -6.77 -0.86 -24.10
N VAL A 252 -7.61 -0.84 -23.06
CA VAL A 252 -7.28 -1.43 -21.75
C VAL A 252 -7.23 -2.96 -21.88
N HIS A 253 -8.21 -3.55 -22.58
CA HIS A 253 -8.23 -4.99 -22.88
C HIS A 253 -6.93 -5.46 -23.52
N LYS A 254 -6.44 -4.74 -24.54
CA LYS A 254 -5.18 -5.05 -25.21
C LYS A 254 -4.01 -5.06 -24.23
N VAL A 255 -3.83 -4.00 -23.45
CA VAL A 255 -2.74 -3.86 -22.47
C VAL A 255 -2.78 -4.97 -21.41
N VAL A 256 -3.97 -5.30 -20.92
CA VAL A 256 -4.15 -6.35 -19.90
C VAL A 256 -3.87 -7.73 -20.50
N THR A 257 -4.34 -8.01 -21.71
CA THR A 257 -4.10 -9.29 -22.41
C THR A 257 -2.60 -9.51 -22.70
N GLU A 258 -1.89 -8.44 -23.08
CA GLU A 258 -0.43 -8.46 -23.25
C GLU A 258 0.27 -8.81 -21.92
N ALA A 259 -0.15 -8.21 -20.81
CA ALA A 259 0.37 -8.52 -19.48
C ALA A 259 0.10 -9.97 -19.04
N MET A 260 -1.11 -10.50 -19.30
CA MET A 260 -1.46 -11.90 -19.01
C MET A 260 -0.59 -12.91 -19.76
N SER A 261 -0.10 -12.54 -20.94
CA SER A 261 0.74 -13.39 -21.79
C SER A 261 2.20 -13.41 -21.33
N GLY A 262 2.57 -12.61 -20.32
CA GLY A 262 3.97 -12.44 -19.90
C GLY A 262 4.83 -11.74 -20.95
N ALA A 263 4.21 -11.09 -21.95
CA ALA A 263 4.94 -10.29 -22.92
C ALA A 263 5.55 -9.07 -22.20
N PRO A 264 6.80 -8.68 -22.51
CA PRO A 264 7.40 -7.50 -21.90
C PRO A 264 6.51 -6.29 -22.18
N ALA A 265 6.08 -5.61 -21.13
CA ALA A 265 5.24 -4.41 -21.24
C ALA A 265 5.93 -3.41 -22.18
N VAL A 266 5.31 -3.13 -23.33
CA VAL A 266 5.79 -2.10 -24.24
C VAL A 266 5.72 -0.78 -23.46
N ALA A 267 6.90 -0.20 -23.18
CA ALA A 267 7.00 1.03 -22.42
C ALA A 267 6.05 2.10 -23.00
N ALA A 268 5.26 2.71 -22.13
CA ALA A 268 4.37 3.79 -22.51
C ALA A 268 5.15 4.87 -23.28
N PRO A 269 4.59 5.46 -24.36
CA PRO A 269 5.27 6.51 -25.09
C PRO A 269 5.54 7.69 -24.16
N ALA A 270 6.81 8.02 -23.98
CA ALA A 270 7.25 9.17 -23.20
C ALA A 270 6.55 10.43 -23.72
N ALA A 271 5.95 11.20 -22.82
CA ALA A 271 5.38 12.50 -23.13
C ALA A 271 6.46 13.37 -23.78
N ALA A 272 6.16 13.92 -24.95
CA ALA A 272 7.05 14.82 -25.66
C ALA A 272 7.45 16.01 -24.76
N PRO A 273 8.71 16.49 -24.84
CA PRO A 273 9.18 17.58 -24.01
C PRO A 273 8.38 18.86 -24.29
N THR A 274 7.68 19.35 -23.27
CA THR A 274 7.00 20.65 -23.29
C THR A 274 8.06 21.75 -23.42
N ALA A 275 7.95 22.54 -24.50
CA ALA A 275 8.80 23.68 -24.78
C ALA A 275 8.82 24.70 -23.62
N ALA A 276 10.00 25.25 -23.36
CA ALA A 276 10.25 26.22 -22.30
C ALA A 276 9.48 27.54 -22.51
N PRO A 277 9.03 28.22 -21.43
CA PRO A 277 8.37 29.52 -21.53
C PRO A 277 9.40 30.65 -21.75
N SER A 278 9.09 31.52 -22.72
CA SER A 278 9.83 32.74 -23.03
C SER A 278 9.77 33.77 -21.89
N GLU A 279 10.94 34.30 -21.49
CA GLU A 279 11.06 35.43 -20.56
C GLU A 279 10.34 36.67 -21.07
N SER A 280 9.36 37.16 -20.31
CA SER A 280 8.75 38.47 -20.50
C SER A 280 9.46 39.51 -19.63
N LYS A 281 10.18 40.43 -20.28
CA LYS A 281 10.76 41.64 -19.67
C LYS A 281 9.67 42.49 -18.99
N ARG A 282 9.93 42.94 -17.76
CA ARG A 282 9.12 43.92 -17.01
C ARG A 282 9.87 45.27 -17.01
N PRO A 283 9.23 46.41 -17.33
CA PRO A 283 9.87 47.71 -17.23
C PRO A 283 9.87 48.23 -15.79
N ALA A 284 10.97 48.89 -15.42
CA ALA A 284 11.13 49.60 -14.15
C ALA A 284 10.38 50.94 -14.20
N SER A 285 9.55 51.24 -13.20
CA SER A 285 9.04 52.59 -12.95
C SER A 285 9.82 53.20 -11.80
N SER A 286 10.53 54.29 -12.08
CA SER A 286 11.10 55.23 -11.14
C SER A 286 9.99 56.05 -10.47
N ALA A 287 10.01 56.13 -9.14
CA ALA A 287 9.27 57.13 -8.37
C ALA A 287 10.21 58.28 -8.02
N SER A 288 9.72 59.50 -8.27
CA SER A 288 10.15 60.74 -7.61
C SER A 288 9.29 61.00 -6.39
#